data_AF-V5ECE3-F1
#
_entry.id   AF-V5ECE3-F1
#
_cell.length_a   1.000
_cell.length_b   1.000
_cell.length_c   1.000
_cell.angle_alpha   90.00
_cell.angle_beta   90.00
_cell.angle_gamma   90.00
#
_symmetry.space_group_name_H-M   'P 1'
#
loop_
_entity.id
_entity.type
_entity.pdbx_description
1 polymer ?
#
loop_
_entity_poly.entity_id
_entity_poly.type
_entity_poly.pdbx_seq_one_letter_code
_entity_poly.pdbx_strand_id
1 'polypeptide(L)' 'MRLGWQQKWYYICSLSPTNIICKGQLSPVQVYNSYCNLNNVHYTSHFALGHLRFSTNTFPSWGRAQPM' A
#
# COMPACT_ATOMS: atom_id res chain seq x y z
N MET A 1 -2.45 33.65 2.26
CA MET A 1 -1.95 32.91 1.09
C MET A 1 -0.60 32.27 1.48
N ARG A 2 -0.60 31.02 1.99
CA ARG A 2 0.64 30.31 2.33
C ARG A 2 1.05 29.46 1.13
N LEU A 3 2.13 29.85 0.45
CA LEU A 3 2.86 28.98 -0.47
C LEU A 3 3.45 27.83 0.36
N GLY A 4 2.67 26.75 0.47
CA GLY A 4 3.06 25.53 1.17
C GLY A 4 4.00 24.73 0.29
N TRP A 5 5.28 24.75 0.61
CA TRP A 5 6.28 23.80 0.13
C TRP A 5 5.70 22.39 0.11
N GLN A 6 5.55 21.78 -1.07
CA GLN A 6 5.18 20.37 -1.16
C GLN A 6 6.38 19.53 -0.70
N GLN A 7 6.42 19.23 0.60
CA GLN A 7 7.32 18.22 1.14
C GLN A 7 7.05 16.91 0.39
N LYS A 8 8.05 16.34 -0.28
CA LYS A 8 7.95 15.00 -0.88
C LYS A 8 7.89 14.00 0.29
N TRP A 9 6.74 13.38 0.49
CA TRP A 9 6.55 12.36 1.51
C TRP A 9 7.19 11.05 1.01
N TYR A 10 8.29 10.63 1.63
CA TYR A 10 8.89 9.32 1.40
C TYR A 10 8.38 8.35 2.46
N TYR A 11 7.86 7.21 2.04
CA TYR A 11 7.36 6.16 2.94
C TYR A 11 7.84 4.81 2.45
N ILE A 12 8.60 4.11 3.30
CA ILE A 12 9.07 2.75 3.02
C ILE A 12 8.02 1.79 3.57
N CYS A 13 7.36 1.04 2.69
CA CYS A 13 6.28 0.13 3.08
C CYS A 13 6.78 -1.10 3.85
N SER A 14 7.93 -1.64 3.47
CA SER A 14 8.62 -2.76 4.13
C SER A 14 10.08 -2.76 3.67
N LEU A 15 11.00 -3.06 4.59
CA LEU A 15 12.41 -3.32 4.26
C LEU A 15 12.83 -4.60 4.98
N SER A 16 12.33 -5.74 4.49
CA SER A 16 12.68 -7.07 5.00
C SER A 16 12.87 -8.02 3.83
N PRO A 17 13.85 -8.95 3.90
CA PRO A 17 14.00 -10.00 2.89
C PRO A 17 12.89 -11.05 2.93
N THR A 18 12.13 -11.13 4.03
CA THR A 18 11.11 -12.16 4.25
C THR A 18 9.68 -11.67 4.08
N ASN A 19 9.44 -10.37 4.34
CA ASN A 19 8.11 -9.80 4.37
C ASN A 19 8.03 -8.61 3.41
N ILE A 20 7.09 -8.69 2.47
CA ILE A 20 6.82 -7.63 1.49
C ILE A 20 5.41 -7.11 1.74
N ILE A 21 5.30 -5.79 1.87
CA ILE A 21 4.03 -5.11 2.12
C ILE A 21 3.55 -4.43 0.83
N CYS A 22 2.47 -4.97 0.25
CA CYS A 22 1.79 -4.40 -0.91
C CYS A 22 0.55 -3.62 -0.47
N LYS A 23 0.69 -2.31 -0.25
CA LYS A 23 -0.40 -1.42 0.16
C LYS A 23 -0.57 -0.25 -0.78
N GLY A 24 -1.81 0.12 -1.03
CA GLY A 24 -2.17 1.29 -1.81
C GLY A 24 -3.58 1.78 -1.45
N GLN A 25 -3.98 2.88 -2.08
CA GLN A 25 -5.32 3.45 -1.95
C GLN A 25 -6.17 2.96 -3.10
N LEU A 26 -6.55 1.69 -3.02
CA LEU A 26 -7.17 0.95 -4.11
C LEU A 26 -8.39 0.22 -3.59
N SER A 27 -9.40 0.09 -4.45
CA SER A 27 -10.49 -0.86 -4.20
C SER A 27 -9.96 -2.30 -4.32
N PRO A 28 -10.56 -3.29 -3.62
CA PRO A 28 -10.09 -4.68 -3.65
C PRO A 28 -9.90 -5.24 -5.06
N VAL A 29 -10.82 -4.90 -5.98
CA VAL A 29 -10.79 -5.36 -7.39
C VAL A 29 -9.59 -4.81 -8.15
N GLN A 30 -9.08 -3.64 -7.77
CA GLN A 30 -7.98 -2.97 -8.47
C GLN A 30 -6.59 -3.45 -8.01
N VAL A 31 -6.52 -4.21 -6.91
CA VAL A 31 -5.25 -4.68 -6.33
C VAL A 31 -4.47 -5.54 -7.34
N TYR A 32 -5.12 -6.52 -7.96
CA TYR A 32 -4.50 -7.40 -8.95
C TYR A 32 -4.03 -6.65 -10.19
N ASN A 33 -4.73 -5.59 -10.60
CA ASN A 33 -4.33 -4.79 -11.76
C ASN A 33 -3.21 -3.80 -11.44
N SER A 34 -3.12 -3.33 -10.20
CA SER A 34 -2.13 -2.33 -9.79
C SER A 34 -0.78 -2.95 -9.40
N TYR A 35 -0.79 -4.18 -8.89
CA TYR A 35 0.41 -4.94 -8.58
C TYR A 35 0.55 -6.13 -9.52
N CYS A 36 1.17 -5.90 -10.69
CA CYS A 36 1.41 -6.96 -11.69
C CYS A 36 2.17 -8.17 -11.10
N ASN A 37 3.00 -7.94 -10.08
CA ASN A 37 3.72 -9.00 -9.38
C ASN A 37 2.79 -10.01 -8.72
N LEU A 38 1.62 -9.59 -8.22
CA LEU A 38 0.66 -10.51 -7.60
C LEU A 38 0.03 -11.49 -8.59
N ASN A 39 0.05 -11.18 -9.89
CA ASN A 39 -0.44 -12.08 -10.95
C ASN A 39 0.65 -13.01 -11.49
N ASN A 40 1.89 -12.89 -11.02
CA ASN A 40 2.99 -13.72 -11.48
C ASN A 40 2.98 -15.07 -10.75
N VAL A 41 3.08 -16.18 -11.49
CA VAL A 41 3.15 -17.54 -10.95
C VAL A 41 4.34 -17.77 -10.01
N HIS A 42 5.42 -17.00 -10.16
CA HIS A 42 6.59 -17.07 -9.29
C HIS A 42 6.42 -16.28 -7.98
N TYR A 43 5.36 -15.48 -7.85
CA TYR A 43 5.09 -14.70 -6.65
C TYR A 43 4.30 -15.54 -5.63
N THR A 44 5.00 -16.48 -5.00
CA THR A 44 4.43 -17.40 -4.01
C THR A 44 4.85 -17.01 -2.61
N SER A 45 3.94 -17.09 -1.64
CA SER A 45 4.25 -16.92 -0.21
C SER A 45 3.70 -18.08 0.61
N HIS A 46 4.34 -18.37 1.75
CA HIS A 46 3.84 -19.37 2.70
C HIS A 46 2.55 -18.90 3.41
N PHE A 47 2.39 -17.59 3.52
CA PHE A 47 1.24 -16.95 4.17
C PHE A 47 0.98 -15.58 3.52
N ALA A 48 -0.27 -15.15 3.50
CA ALA A 48 -0.68 -13.84 3.01
C ALA A 48 -1.79 -13.27 3.89
N LEU A 49 -1.74 -11.95 4.15
CA LEU A 49 -2.74 -11.23 4.95
C LEU A 49 -3.29 -10.06 4.14
N GLY A 50 -4.60 -10.05 3.91
CA GLY A 50 -5.31 -8.91 3.32
C GLY A 50 -5.93 -8.02 4.39
N HIS A 51 -5.83 -6.71 4.22
CA HIS A 51 -6.51 -5.74 5.07
C HIS A 51 -7.22 -4.67 4.23
N LEU A 52 -8.52 -4.48 4.49
CA LEU A 52 -9.32 -3.43 3.89
C LEU A 52 -9.63 -2.38 4.95
N ARG A 53 -9.29 -1.13 4.65
CA ARG A 53 -9.57 -0.01 5.54
C ARG A 53 -10.73 0.81 5.01
N PHE A 54 -11.77 0.95 5.82
CA PHE A 54 -12.76 2.00 5.66
C PHE A 54 -12.29 3.24 6.43
N SER A 55 -12.23 4.41 5.79
CA SER A 55 -11.85 5.66 6.48
C SER A 55 -13.01 6.65 6.46
N THR A 56 -13.28 7.26 7.61
CA THR A 56 -14.17 8.42 7.74
C THR A 56 -13.46 9.73 7.35
N ASN A 57 -12.21 9.68 6.89
CA ASN A 57 -11.46 10.83 6.41
C ASN A 57 -11.49 10.88 4.88
N THR A 58 -11.79 12.05 4.32
CA THR A 58 -11.82 12.29 2.86
C THR A 58 -10.43 12.55 2.26
N PHE A 59 -9.41 12.84 3.08
CA PHE A 59 -8.04 13.08 2.61
C PHE A 59 -7.18 11.81 2.63
N PRO A 60 -6.69 11.37 1.46
CA PRO A 60 -5.83 10.20 1.36
C PRO A 60 -4.50 10.41 2.11
N SER A 61 -4.07 9.44 2.95
CA SER A 61 -2.73 9.45 3.53
C SER A 61 -2.11 8.04 3.53
N TRP A 62 -0.99 7.91 2.81
CA TRP A 62 -0.27 6.65 2.62
C TRP A 62 0.31 6.09 3.91
N GLY A 63 0.87 6.94 4.77
CA GLY A 63 1.52 6.53 6.02
C GLY A 63 0.57 5.92 7.08
N ARG A 64 -0.75 5.93 6.85
CA ARG A 64 -1.72 5.31 7.77
C ARG A 64 -2.28 3.98 7.26
N ALA A 65 -1.81 3.48 6.11
CA ALA A 65 -2.27 2.20 5.57
C ALA A 65 -1.66 1.01 6.35
N GLN A 66 -2.51 0.15 6.89
CA GLN A 66 -2.16 -1.13 7.54
C GLN A 66 -2.09 -2.25 6.49
N PRO A 67 -1.38 -3.37 6.73
CA PRO A 67 -0.67 -3.82 7.94
C PRO A 67 0.77 -3.27 8.08
N MET A 68 1.16 -2.65 9.20
CA MET A 68 2.54 -2.15 9.38
C MET A 68 3.60 -3.22 9.16
#